data_AF-A0A354BNE7-F1
#
_entry.id   AF-A0A354BNE7-F1
#
_cell.length_a   1.000
_cell.length_b   1.000
_cell.length_c   1.000
_cell.angle_alpha   90.00
_cell.angle_beta   90.00
_cell.angle_gamma   90.00
#
_symmetry.space_group_name_H-M   'P 1'
#
loop_
_entity.id
_entity.type
_entity.pdbx_description
1 polymer ?
#
loop_
_entity_poly.entity_id
_entity_poly.type
_entity_poly.pdbx_seq_one_letter_code
_entity_poly.pdbx_strand_id
1 'polypeptide(L)'
;MDRTVSDILKTPVNDQDEAPWASWADEALLDLPMCDLHIGLKGSFVEQPIAELSRELEEHRLKFRPHFWLSNEWFTPDGVPGIAIPFYLAHPRLAKLEQTQMLEVEGGTTEWCLRILRHEAGHAIENAYKI
;
A
#
# COMPACT_ATOMS: atom_id res chain seq x y z
N MET A 1 -20.45 7.67 10.86
CA MET A 1 -20.32 8.36 9.56
C MET A 1 -19.43 7.45 8.75
N ASP A 2 -20.04 6.76 7.79
CA ASP A 2 -19.37 5.82 6.89
C ASP A 2 -18.37 6.62 6.04
N ARG A 3 -17.08 6.59 6.42
CA ARG A 3 -16.02 7.23 5.64
C ARG A 3 -15.66 6.26 4.54
N THR A 4 -15.76 6.71 3.30
CA THR A 4 -15.44 5.87 2.16
C THR A 4 -13.94 5.56 2.15
N VAL A 5 -13.53 4.44 1.54
CA VAL A 5 -12.12 4.06 1.37
C VAL A 5 -11.30 5.20 0.73
N SER A 6 -11.93 5.95 -0.18
CA SER A 6 -11.35 7.14 -0.80
C SER A 6 -11.04 8.27 0.19
N ASP A 7 -11.71 8.35 1.34
CA ASP A 7 -11.42 9.35 2.39
C ASP A 7 -10.21 8.96 3.26
N ILE A 8 -9.86 7.67 3.26
CA ILE A 8 -8.75 7.10 4.05
C ILE A 8 -7.43 7.26 3.28
N LEU A 9 -7.49 7.10 1.96
CA LEU A 9 -6.36 7.26 1.06
C LEU A 9 -6.17 8.74 0.70
N LYS A 10 -5.24 9.43 1.39
CA LYS A 10 -4.92 10.84 1.10
C LYS A 10 -4.03 11.04 -0.14
N THR A 11 -3.68 9.98 -0.86
CA THR A 11 -2.78 10.02 -2.02
C THR A 11 -3.57 9.99 -3.34
N PRO A 12 -3.82 11.13 -3.99
CA PRO A 12 -4.16 11.17 -5.42
C PRO A 12 -2.85 10.96 -6.22
N VAL A 13 -2.79 10.41 -7.43
CA VAL A 13 -3.69 10.44 -8.60
C VAL A 13 -3.70 9.07 -9.29
N ASN A 14 -4.83 8.73 -9.89
CA ASN A 14 -4.99 7.63 -10.83
C ASN A 14 -5.40 8.27 -12.17
N ASP A 15 -4.47 8.38 -13.12
CA ASP A 15 -4.82 8.48 -14.53
C ASP A 15 -4.72 7.06 -15.07
N GLN A 16 -5.88 6.44 -15.29
CA GLN A 16 -6.04 5.09 -15.88
C GLN A 16 -5.76 5.13 -17.39
N ASP A 17 -4.74 5.86 -17.83
CA ASP A 17 -4.07 5.54 -19.07
C ASP A 17 -3.09 4.41 -18.73
N GLU A 18 -3.05 3.35 -19.55
CA GLU A 18 -2.10 2.25 -19.36
C GLU A 18 -0.69 2.86 -19.33
N ALA A 19 -0.10 2.88 -18.13
CA ALA A 19 1.15 3.56 -17.90
C ALA A 19 2.17 3.06 -18.93
N PRO A 20 2.82 3.92 -19.74
CA PRO A 20 3.59 3.45 -20.89
C PRO A 20 4.66 2.41 -20.52
N TRP A 21 5.23 2.57 -19.32
CA TRP A 21 6.22 1.68 -18.72
C TRP A 21 5.69 0.29 -18.37
N ALA A 22 4.36 0.08 -18.33
CA ALA A 22 3.74 -1.22 -18.10
C ALA A 22 4.16 -2.26 -19.16
N SER A 23 4.45 -1.78 -20.37
CA SER A 23 4.87 -2.59 -21.52
C SER A 23 6.39 -2.72 -21.68
N TRP A 24 7.18 -2.00 -20.88
CA TRP A 24 8.64 -1.97 -21.03
C TRP A 24 9.30 -3.27 -20.58
N ALA A 25 10.50 -3.53 -21.09
CA ALA A 25 11.38 -4.59 -20.59
C ALA A 25 11.80 -4.32 -19.13
N ASP A 26 12.19 -5.36 -18.41
CA ASP A 26 12.57 -5.25 -16.99
C ASP A 26 13.74 -4.26 -16.81
N GLU A 27 14.74 -4.30 -17.68
CA GLU A 27 15.93 -3.44 -17.60
C GLU A 27 15.56 -1.95 -17.72
N ALA A 28 14.70 -1.60 -18.67
CA ALA A 28 14.26 -0.22 -18.86
C ALA A 28 13.37 0.28 -17.71
N LEU A 29 12.58 -0.62 -17.10
CA LEU A 29 11.75 -0.28 -15.95
C LEU A 29 12.57 -0.11 -14.68
N LEU A 30 13.67 -0.86 -14.50
CA LEU A 30 14.59 -0.70 -13.38
C LEU A 30 15.36 0.63 -13.41
N ASP A 31 15.57 1.19 -14.60
CA ASP A 31 16.21 2.50 -14.78
C ASP A 31 15.25 3.69 -14.58
N LEU A 32 13.94 3.45 -14.43
CA LEU A 32 12.93 4.49 -14.26
C LEU A 32 12.92 5.03 -12.81
N PRO A 33 13.04 6.36 -12.59
CA PRO A 33 12.87 6.93 -11.27
C PRO A 33 11.48 6.64 -10.69
N MET A 34 11.41 6.28 -9.40
CA MET A 34 10.14 5.93 -8.74
C MET A 34 9.08 7.04 -8.82
N CYS A 35 9.48 8.32 -8.84
CA CYS A 35 8.56 9.45 -9.00
C CYS A 35 7.85 9.47 -10.36
N ASP A 36 8.48 8.91 -11.39
CA ASP A 36 7.97 8.87 -12.77
C ASP A 36 7.04 7.68 -13.00
N LEU A 37 6.87 6.80 -12.01
CA LEU A 37 5.88 5.72 -12.06
C LEU A 37 4.44 6.25 -12.06
N HIS A 38 4.20 7.41 -11.44
CA HIS A 38 2.87 8.03 -11.31
C HIS A 38 1.79 7.08 -10.76
N ILE A 39 2.17 6.26 -9.77
CA ILE A 39 1.31 5.27 -9.13
C ILE A 39 0.65 5.80 -7.85
N GLY A 40 -0.48 5.20 -7.49
CA GLY A 40 -1.23 5.54 -6.28
C GLY A 40 -1.87 4.32 -5.63
N LEU A 41 -2.33 4.48 -4.39
CA LEU A 41 -3.03 3.43 -3.65
C LEU A 41 -4.46 3.21 -4.18
N LYS A 42 -5.10 4.26 -4.67
CA LYS A 42 -6.46 4.19 -5.21
C LYS A 42 -6.45 3.49 -6.57
N GLY A 43 -7.37 2.54 -6.78
CA GLY A 43 -7.43 1.71 -7.99
C GLY A 43 -6.38 0.61 -8.04
N SER A 44 -5.55 0.46 -7.01
CA SER A 44 -4.53 -0.58 -6.93
C SER A 44 -5.05 -1.84 -6.21
N PHE A 45 -4.24 -2.90 -6.23
CA PHE A 45 -4.52 -4.13 -5.50
C PHE A 45 -4.74 -3.90 -3.99
N VAL A 46 -4.00 -2.97 -3.37
CA VAL A 46 -4.06 -2.75 -1.91
C VAL A 46 -5.26 -1.95 -1.43
N GLU A 47 -6.05 -1.36 -2.33
CA GLU A 47 -7.23 -0.58 -1.96
C GLU A 47 -8.26 -1.42 -1.19
N GLN A 48 -8.53 -2.65 -1.65
CA GLN A 48 -9.49 -3.54 -0.99
C GLN A 48 -8.98 -4.07 0.37
N PRO A 49 -7.73 -4.56 0.51
CA PRO A 49 -7.15 -4.87 1.82
C PRO A 49 -7.17 -3.70 2.82
N ILE A 50 -6.90 -2.46 2.37
CA ILE A 50 -6.98 -1.27 3.25
C ILE A 50 -8.41 -1.00 3.70
N ALA A 51 -9.38 -1.15 2.80
CA ALA A 51 -10.80 -1.03 3.12
C ALA A 51 -11.22 -2.04 4.19
N GLU A 52 -10.79 -3.28 4.03
CA GLU A 52 -11.09 -4.37 4.94
C GLU A 52 -10.48 -4.12 6.33
N LEU A 53 -9.19 -3.76 6.42
CA LEU A 53 -8.58 -3.36 7.69
C LEU A 53 -9.36 -2.22 8.35
N SER A 54 -9.79 -1.23 7.56
CA SER A 54 -10.53 -0.07 8.08
C SER A 54 -11.88 -0.47 8.67
N ARG A 55 -12.58 -1.42 8.03
CA ARG A 55 -13.84 -2.02 8.51
C ARG A 55 -13.60 -2.77 9.82
N GLU A 56 -12.55 -3.59 9.91
CA GLU A 56 -12.20 -4.33 11.12
C GLU A 56 -11.95 -3.39 12.30
N LEU A 57 -11.18 -2.32 12.10
CA LEU A 57 -10.94 -1.32 13.14
C LEU A 57 -12.24 -0.67 13.62
N GLU A 58 -13.18 -0.40 12.71
CA GLU A 58 -14.50 0.15 13.05
C GLU A 58 -15.36 -0.83 13.86
N GLU A 59 -15.42 -2.09 13.45
CA GLU A 59 -16.17 -3.14 14.13
C GLU A 59 -15.68 -3.37 15.57
N HIS A 60 -14.37 -3.23 15.77
CA HIS A 60 -13.74 -3.25 17.09
C HIS A 60 -13.84 -1.92 17.86
N ARG A 61 -14.57 -0.93 17.33
CA ARG A 61 -14.78 0.40 17.93
C ARG A 61 -13.49 1.18 18.17
N LEU A 62 -12.42 0.86 17.44
CA LEU A 62 -11.19 1.62 17.45
C LEU A 62 -11.40 2.90 16.63
N LYS A 63 -11.12 4.05 17.23
CA LYS A 63 -11.21 5.37 16.56
C LYS A 63 -10.00 5.67 15.69
N PHE A 64 -8.91 4.94 15.90
CA PHE A 64 -7.67 5.11 15.18
C PHE A 64 -7.85 4.78 13.69
N ARG A 65 -7.27 5.60 12.82
CA ARG A 65 -7.22 5.37 11.38
C ARG A 65 -5.78 5.65 10.91
N PRO A 66 -5.01 4.62 10.54
CA PRO A 66 -3.64 4.82 10.08
C PRO A 66 -3.62 5.64 8.79
N HIS A 67 -2.56 6.42 8.62
CA HIS A 67 -2.24 7.00 7.32
C HIS A 67 -1.50 5.95 6.46
N PHE A 68 -1.73 5.94 5.15
CA PHE A 68 -1.09 5.01 4.22
C PHE A 68 -0.34 5.78 3.14
N TRP A 69 0.86 5.33 2.79
CA TRP A 69 1.67 5.89 1.69
C TRP A 69 2.49 4.80 1.00
N LEU A 70 2.99 5.09 -0.21
CA LEU A 70 3.86 4.17 -0.95
C LEU A 70 5.33 4.29 -0.51
N SER A 71 6.02 3.17 -0.49
CA SER A 71 7.39 2.97 0.01
C SER A 71 8.08 1.85 -0.77
N ASN A 72 9.34 1.56 -0.45
CA ASN A 72 10.07 0.42 -1.00
C ASN A 72 9.71 -0.89 -0.29
N GLU A 73 9.32 -0.82 1.00
CA GLU A 73 9.02 -1.96 1.84
C GLU A 73 7.86 -1.64 2.81
N TRP A 74 7.33 -2.69 3.45
CA TRP A 74 6.37 -2.59 4.54
C TRP A 74 7.06 -2.05 5.78
N PHE A 75 6.53 -0.97 6.37
CA PHE A 75 7.10 -0.43 7.60
C PHE A 75 6.15 0.54 8.31
N THR A 76 6.29 0.65 9.63
CA THR A 76 5.65 1.68 10.45
C THR A 76 6.73 2.49 11.17
N PRO A 77 7.06 3.71 10.73
CA PRO A 77 8.13 4.50 11.34
C PRO A 77 7.84 4.89 12.78
N ASP A 78 8.86 4.89 13.63
CA ASP A 78 8.76 5.28 15.04
C ASP A 78 8.11 6.65 15.21
N GLY A 79 7.09 6.71 16.08
CA GLY A 79 6.34 7.93 16.35
C GLY A 79 5.44 8.40 15.20
N VAL A 80 5.34 7.63 14.11
CA VAL A 80 4.44 7.90 12.99
C VAL A 80 3.24 6.92 13.07
N PRO A 81 2.01 7.43 13.20
CA PRO A 81 0.82 6.59 13.28
C PRO A 81 0.29 6.24 11.88
N GLY A 82 1.06 5.47 11.12
CA GLY A 82 0.68 5.02 9.78
C GLY A 82 1.61 3.98 9.19
N ILE A 83 1.24 3.49 8.00
CA ILE A 83 1.77 2.27 7.40
C ILE A 83 2.32 2.60 6.00
N ALA A 84 3.60 2.32 5.81
CA ALA A 84 4.27 2.33 4.52
C ALA A 84 3.93 1.04 3.75
N ILE A 85 3.54 1.17 2.48
CA ILE A 85 3.14 0.06 1.61
C ILE A 85 4.12 -0.03 0.44
N PRO A 86 4.67 -1.21 0.12
CA PRO A 86 5.56 -1.36 -1.02
C PRO A 86 4.91 -0.95 -2.34
N PHE A 87 5.63 -0.16 -3.13
CA PHE A 87 5.15 0.44 -4.37
C PHE A 87 4.84 -0.61 -5.45
N TYR A 88 5.50 -1.77 -5.41
CA TYR A 88 5.25 -2.84 -6.37
C TYR A 88 3.85 -3.44 -6.26
N LEU A 89 3.17 -3.27 -5.12
CA LEU A 89 1.77 -3.68 -4.95
C LEU A 89 0.78 -2.70 -5.61
N ALA A 90 1.24 -1.53 -6.05
CA ALA A 90 0.38 -0.53 -6.68
C ALA A 90 0.01 -0.89 -8.12
N HIS A 91 0.76 -1.77 -8.79
CA HIS A 91 0.51 -2.11 -10.20
C HIS A 91 0.99 -3.54 -10.57
N PRO A 92 0.22 -4.33 -11.34
CA PRO A 92 0.57 -5.73 -11.67
C PRO A 92 1.94 -5.90 -12.36
N ARG A 93 2.32 -4.95 -13.22
CA ARG A 93 3.65 -4.98 -13.88
C ARG A 93 4.81 -4.87 -12.88
N LEU A 94 4.63 -4.07 -11.83
CA LEU A 94 5.65 -3.87 -10.79
C LEU A 94 5.73 -5.08 -9.88
N ALA A 95 4.58 -5.66 -9.49
CA ALA A 95 4.55 -6.94 -8.78
C ALA A 95 5.25 -8.05 -9.58
N LYS A 96 5.07 -8.09 -10.91
CA LYS A 96 5.79 -9.03 -11.78
C LYS A 96 7.30 -8.76 -11.79
N LEU A 97 7.72 -7.50 -11.83
CA LEU A 97 9.14 -7.15 -11.77
C LEU A 97 9.75 -7.60 -10.44
N GLU A 98 9.08 -7.30 -9.33
CA GLU A 98 9.47 -7.70 -7.98
C GLU A 98 9.63 -9.22 -7.89
N GLN A 99 8.64 -9.97 -8.37
CA GLN A 99 8.70 -11.44 -8.43
C GLN A 99 9.90 -11.97 -9.21
N THR A 100 10.30 -11.30 -10.30
CA THR A 100 11.47 -11.69 -11.10
C THR A 100 12.77 -11.37 -10.37
N GLN A 101 12.88 -10.21 -9.72
CA GLN A 101 14.11 -9.75 -9.07
C GLN A 101 14.33 -10.40 -7.69
N MET A 102 13.26 -10.51 -6.90
CA MET A 102 13.29 -10.91 -5.49
C MET A 102 12.73 -12.31 -5.24
N LEU A 103 12.24 -12.99 -6.29
CA LEU A 103 11.65 -14.34 -6.24
C LEU A 103 10.36 -14.44 -5.40
N GLU A 104 9.82 -13.32 -4.93
CA GLU A 104 8.59 -13.24 -4.17
C GLU A 104 7.99 -11.84 -4.28
N VAL A 105 6.67 -11.73 -4.11
CA VAL A 105 5.98 -10.44 -3.93
C VAL A 105 5.42 -10.41 -2.51
N GLU A 106 6.11 -9.76 -1.59
CA GLU A 106 5.67 -9.70 -0.20
C GLU A 106 4.31 -8.98 -0.10
N GLY A 107 3.31 -9.70 0.42
CA GLY A 107 1.93 -9.21 0.45
C GLY A 107 1.21 -9.29 -0.90
N GLY A 108 1.72 -10.04 -1.87
CA GLY A 108 1.14 -10.17 -3.22
C GLY A 108 -0.21 -10.91 -3.29
N THR A 109 -0.70 -11.49 -2.19
CA THR A 109 -2.03 -12.11 -2.08
C THR A 109 -2.87 -11.39 -1.03
N THR A 110 -4.19 -11.40 -1.18
CA THR A 110 -5.09 -10.68 -0.26
C THR A 110 -4.92 -11.11 1.19
N GLU A 111 -4.83 -12.42 1.45
CA GLU A 111 -4.62 -12.95 2.80
C GLU A 111 -3.29 -12.51 3.41
N TRP A 112 -2.21 -12.52 2.62
CA TRP A 112 -0.92 -12.11 3.11
C TRP A 112 -0.84 -10.59 3.31
N CYS A 113 -1.33 -9.81 2.35
CA CYS A 113 -1.45 -8.36 2.47
C CYS A 113 -2.20 -7.96 3.74
N LEU A 114 -3.37 -8.57 3.99
CA LEU A 114 -4.14 -8.33 5.21
C LEU A 114 -3.39 -8.73 6.49
N ARG A 115 -2.65 -9.84 6.47
CA ARG A 115 -1.82 -10.26 7.61
C ARG A 115 -0.78 -9.20 7.96
N ILE A 116 -0.09 -8.64 6.95
CA ILE A 116 0.92 -7.59 7.16
C ILE A 116 0.23 -6.30 7.61
N LEU A 117 -0.83 -5.86 6.92
CA LEU A 117 -1.57 -4.65 7.27
C LEU A 117 -2.06 -4.66 8.72
N ARG A 118 -2.57 -5.80 9.21
CA ARG A 118 -3.00 -5.94 10.61
C ARG A 118 -1.83 -5.89 11.59
N HIS A 119 -0.68 -6.45 11.23
CA HIS A 119 0.54 -6.37 12.04
C HIS A 119 1.02 -4.91 12.15
N GLU A 120 1.19 -4.23 11.03
CA GLU A 120 1.61 -2.83 10.97
C GLU A 120 0.60 -1.88 11.62
N ALA A 121 -0.70 -2.18 11.53
CA ALA A 121 -1.72 -1.43 12.26
C ALA A 121 -1.54 -1.50 13.78
N GLY A 122 -1.02 -2.62 14.31
CA GLY A 122 -0.62 -2.76 15.70
C GLY A 122 0.44 -1.74 16.08
N HIS A 123 1.55 -1.69 15.33
CA HIS A 123 2.61 -0.71 15.53
C HIS A 123 2.13 0.73 15.37
N ALA A 124 1.27 1.00 14.38
CA ALA A 124 0.72 2.33 14.16
C ALA A 124 -0.16 2.80 15.33
N ILE A 125 -0.89 1.88 15.97
CA ILE A 125 -1.67 2.14 17.19
C ILE A 125 -0.72 2.40 18.37
N GLU A 126 0.31 1.60 18.57
CA GLU A 126 1.33 1.81 19.62
C GLU A 126 1.93 3.22 19.50
N ASN A 127 2.34 3.62 18.29
CA ASN A 127 2.83 4.96 18.01
C ASN A 127 1.80 6.07 18.28
N ALA A 128 0.53 5.85 17.91
CA ALA A 128 -0.53 6.83 18.11
C ALA A 128 -0.83 7.09 19.59
N TYR A 129 -0.78 6.04 20.42
CA TYR A 129 -1.11 6.11 21.85
C TYR A 129 0.12 6.19 22.76
N LYS A 130 1.34 6.10 22.20
CA LYS A 130 2.62 6.14 22.90
C LYS A 130 2.73 5.06 23.99
N ILE A 131 2.39 3.84 23.59
CA ILE A 131 2.44 2.63 24.44
C ILE A 131 3.79 1.95 24.26
#